data_AF-A0A1F8RUF9-F1
#
_entry.id   AF-A0A1F8RUF9-F1
#
_cell.length_a   1.000
_cell.length_b   1.000
_cell.length_c   1.000
_cell.angle_alpha   90.00
_cell.angle_beta   90.00
_cell.angle_gamma   90.00
#
_symmetry.space_group_name_H-M   'P 1'
#
loop_
_entity.id
_entity.type
_entity.pdbx_description
1 polymer ?
#
loop_
_entity_poly.entity_id
_entity_poly.type
_entity_poly.pdbx_seq_one_letter_code
_entity_poly.pdbx_strand_id
1 'polypeptide(L)'
;MKEPTSIPADALASSLLELLLAVHSAPDRGWLVEAATTVAERSLGALYSLLYIADDAGGLAGERPASSIRQRALAKLSKVLGTEVAALKFDPREHPIVLSTIQQGHAVALAGLDEALPWPLPYDKLRDAERALGVAQTWLAPLYWGGASSGLLVLLMPADPSSSLTHAEILARHLAVALANLREKEAGRKRGELDAVRWVYDERRFLEELRLEVRRASRHQRPLSILLARVCNLAQLRTRYGRFLAERVLRYVAARLPDAMRETDFLAASGQDGFAAILVEADREGAWRAEQRLRAGLETVQLPHANLPDLHVELGCAIATLRDDGETAEELIAAAQARLGHEPAQDAPHATSQRNSWEEEEGPQGPGSAVAM
;
A
#
# COMPACT_ATOMS: atom_id res chain seq x y z
N MET A 1 -44.31 19.22 -13.14
CA MET A 1 -43.55 18.00 -12.77
C MET A 1 -42.48 17.81 -13.82
N LYS A 2 -41.20 17.99 -13.47
CA LYS A 2 -40.09 17.60 -14.34
C LYS A 2 -39.82 16.12 -14.06
N GLU A 3 -39.90 15.28 -15.09
CA GLU A 3 -39.44 13.89 -15.02
C GLU A 3 -37.98 13.84 -14.57
N PRO A 4 -37.58 12.84 -13.75
CA PRO A 4 -36.18 12.67 -13.42
C PRO A 4 -35.42 12.28 -14.68
N THR A 5 -34.53 13.15 -15.12
CA THR A 5 -33.56 12.89 -16.19
C THR A 5 -32.76 11.64 -15.85
N SER A 6 -33.04 10.54 -16.56
CA SER A 6 -32.24 9.32 -16.52
C SER A 6 -30.81 9.64 -16.96
N ILE A 7 -29.82 9.35 -16.11
CA ILE A 7 -28.41 9.42 -16.48
C ILE A 7 -28.17 8.36 -17.57
N PRO A 8 -27.59 8.70 -18.74
CA PRO A 8 -27.33 7.71 -19.79
C PRO A 8 -26.39 6.62 -19.27
N ALA A 9 -26.68 5.35 -19.58
CA ALA A 9 -25.98 4.17 -19.07
C ALA A 9 -24.45 4.21 -19.29
N ASP A 10 -23.98 4.85 -20.36
CA ASP A 10 -22.56 5.03 -20.68
C ASP A 10 -21.80 5.93 -19.68
N ALA A 11 -22.49 6.92 -19.09
CA ALA A 11 -21.90 7.82 -18.10
C ALA A 11 -21.74 7.12 -16.73
N LEU A 12 -22.66 6.22 -16.39
CA LEU A 12 -22.57 5.36 -15.20
C LEU A 12 -21.45 4.33 -15.32
N ALA A 13 -21.30 3.69 -16.49
CA ALA A 13 -20.22 2.73 -16.74
C ALA A 13 -18.83 3.38 -16.66
N SER A 14 -18.66 4.57 -17.25
CA SER A 14 -17.38 5.31 -17.19
C SER A 14 -17.06 5.76 -15.75
N SER A 15 -18.05 6.27 -15.02
CA SER A 15 -17.88 6.67 -13.61
C SER A 15 -17.51 5.49 -12.71
N LEU A 16 -18.13 4.32 -12.93
CA LEU A 16 -17.88 3.13 -12.14
C LEU A 16 -16.48 2.54 -12.44
N LEU A 17 -16.03 2.59 -13.70
CA LEU A 17 -14.68 2.18 -14.07
C LEU A 17 -13.61 3.08 -13.43
N GLU A 18 -13.77 4.40 -13.48
CA GLU A 18 -12.85 5.35 -12.82
C GLU A 18 -12.78 5.12 -11.30
N LEU A 19 -13.94 4.85 -10.69
CA LEU A 19 -14.06 4.58 -9.26
C LEU A 19 -13.49 3.19 -8.86
N LEU A 20 -13.57 2.19 -9.73
CA LEU A 20 -12.89 0.90 -9.52
C LEU A 20 -11.37 0.99 -9.77
N LEU A 21 -10.94 1.81 -10.73
CA LEU A 21 -9.52 2.10 -10.95
C LEU A 21 -8.92 2.77 -9.72
N ALA A 22 -9.66 3.71 -9.12
CA ALA A 22 -9.33 4.28 -7.83
C ALA A 22 -9.08 3.15 -6.80
N VAL A 23 -10.07 2.28 -6.54
CA VAL A 23 -9.94 1.16 -5.59
C VAL A 23 -8.64 0.36 -5.76
N HIS A 24 -8.29 -0.01 -7.00
CA HIS A 24 -7.06 -0.79 -7.25
C HIS A 24 -5.77 0.02 -7.18
N SER A 25 -5.86 1.35 -7.31
CA SER A 25 -4.72 2.27 -7.24
C SER A 25 -4.47 2.80 -5.82
N ALA A 26 -5.21 2.31 -4.83
CA ALA A 26 -5.10 2.76 -3.45
C ALA A 26 -3.67 2.54 -2.91
N PRO A 27 -2.97 3.59 -2.44
CA PRO A 27 -1.61 3.46 -1.92
C PRO A 27 -1.55 2.79 -0.54
N ASP A 28 -2.64 2.91 0.23
CA ASP A 28 -2.78 2.42 1.60
C ASP A 28 -4.25 2.09 1.93
N ARG A 29 -4.45 1.49 3.10
CA ARG A 29 -5.76 1.08 3.61
C ARG A 29 -6.74 2.24 3.79
N GLY A 30 -6.29 3.41 4.24
CA GLY A 30 -7.17 4.57 4.46
C GLY A 30 -7.74 5.11 3.15
N TRP A 31 -6.91 5.15 2.12
CA TRP A 31 -7.34 5.54 0.78
C TRP A 31 -8.31 4.50 0.17
N LEU A 32 -8.05 3.20 0.37
CA LEU A 32 -8.95 2.14 -0.07
C LEU A 32 -10.36 2.30 0.51
N VAL A 33 -10.46 2.59 1.82
CA VAL A 33 -11.73 2.85 2.51
C VAL A 33 -12.44 4.07 1.91
N GLU A 34 -11.69 5.15 1.64
CA GLU A 34 -12.23 6.36 1.03
C GLU A 34 -12.79 6.11 -0.38
N ALA A 35 -12.07 5.34 -1.20
CA ALA A 35 -12.52 4.96 -2.53
C ALA A 35 -13.76 4.05 -2.46
N ALA A 36 -13.73 3.01 -1.62
CA ALA A 36 -14.83 2.08 -1.41
C ALA A 36 -16.13 2.79 -1.06
N THR A 37 -16.07 3.68 -0.06
CA THR A 37 -17.23 4.47 0.40
C THR A 37 -17.72 5.43 -0.68
N THR A 38 -16.81 6.02 -1.47
CA THR A 38 -17.19 6.84 -2.63
C THR A 38 -17.97 6.06 -3.68
N VAL A 39 -17.48 4.86 -4.05
CA VAL A 39 -18.14 4.03 -5.06
C VAL A 39 -19.53 3.62 -4.56
N ALA A 40 -19.62 3.17 -3.32
CA ALA A 40 -20.86 2.74 -2.69
C ALA A 40 -21.92 3.86 -2.65
N GLU A 41 -21.56 5.05 -2.16
CA GLU A 41 -22.53 6.14 -2.00
C GLU A 41 -22.91 6.79 -3.33
N ARG A 42 -21.94 7.00 -4.24
CA ARG A 42 -22.22 7.70 -5.52
C ARG A 42 -22.77 6.80 -6.61
N SER A 43 -22.32 5.54 -6.67
CA SER A 43 -22.65 4.65 -7.79
C SER A 43 -23.70 3.62 -7.42
N LEU A 44 -23.71 3.14 -6.17
CA LEU A 44 -24.70 2.17 -5.71
C LEU A 44 -25.92 2.83 -5.06
N GLY A 45 -25.84 4.12 -4.70
CA GLY A 45 -26.93 4.85 -4.05
C GLY A 45 -27.11 4.50 -2.57
N ALA A 46 -26.05 4.01 -1.92
CA ALA A 46 -26.07 3.76 -0.49
C ALA A 46 -26.23 5.07 0.30
N LEU A 47 -27.10 5.09 1.31
CA LEU A 47 -27.25 6.20 2.25
C LEU A 47 -26.03 6.30 3.17
N TYR A 48 -25.52 5.13 3.56
CA TYR A 48 -24.33 4.97 4.36
C TYR A 48 -23.59 3.72 3.91
N SER A 49 -22.26 3.76 3.99
CA SER A 49 -21.40 2.62 3.71
C SER A 49 -20.42 2.40 4.87
N LEU A 50 -20.24 1.14 5.26
CA LEU A 50 -19.33 0.71 6.32
C LEU A 50 -18.46 -0.41 5.77
N LEU A 51 -17.15 -0.29 5.93
CA LEU A 51 -16.20 -1.32 5.55
C LEU A 51 -15.61 -1.93 6.82
N TYR A 52 -15.81 -3.23 6.99
CA TYR A 52 -15.19 -4.01 8.05
C TYR A 52 -14.10 -4.90 7.46
N ILE A 53 -12.92 -4.89 8.06
CA ILE A 53 -11.79 -5.71 7.63
C ILE A 53 -11.48 -6.74 8.71
N ALA A 54 -11.23 -7.98 8.29
CA ALA A 54 -10.87 -9.06 9.19
C ALA A 54 -9.50 -8.78 9.84
N ASP A 55 -9.41 -8.96 11.14
CA ASP A 55 -8.14 -9.02 11.88
C ASP A 55 -7.54 -10.44 11.86
N ASP A 56 -6.34 -10.59 12.44
CA ASP A 56 -5.63 -11.87 12.46
C ASP A 56 -6.33 -12.95 13.32
N ALA A 57 -7.25 -12.55 14.20
CA ALA A 57 -8.06 -13.45 15.02
C ALA A 57 -9.37 -13.87 14.35
N GLY A 58 -9.69 -13.30 13.17
CA GLY A 58 -10.93 -13.55 12.44
C GLY A 58 -12.10 -12.66 12.87
N GLY A 59 -11.86 -11.70 13.78
CA GLY A 59 -12.82 -10.66 14.13
C GLY A 59 -12.92 -9.62 13.02
N LEU A 60 -14.07 -8.94 12.94
CA LEU A 60 -14.28 -7.85 11.99
C LEU A 60 -14.15 -6.50 12.70
N ALA A 61 -13.29 -5.62 12.18
CA ALA A 61 -13.09 -4.28 12.69
C ALA A 61 -13.47 -3.21 11.66
N GLY A 62 -14.28 -2.24 12.09
CA GLY A 62 -14.73 -1.14 11.24
C GLY A 62 -13.61 -0.18 10.87
N GLU A 63 -13.63 0.29 9.62
CA GLU A 63 -12.71 1.28 9.10
C GLU A 63 -13.32 2.67 9.03
N ARG A 64 -12.51 3.69 9.36
CA ARG A 64 -12.93 5.09 9.27
C ARG A 64 -12.49 5.70 7.94
N PRO A 65 -13.41 6.29 7.15
CA PRO A 65 -13.01 7.06 5.98
C PRO A 65 -12.23 8.31 6.40
N ALA A 66 -11.31 8.76 5.56
CA ALA A 66 -10.45 9.91 5.84
C ALA A 66 -11.22 11.25 5.69
N SER A 67 -12.24 11.30 4.84
CA SER A 67 -13.00 12.52 4.58
C SER A 67 -13.85 12.98 5.75
N SER A 68 -13.68 14.26 6.12
CA SER A 68 -14.49 14.93 7.14
C SER A 68 -15.97 15.04 6.80
N ILE A 69 -16.35 14.91 5.51
CA ILE A 69 -17.75 14.88 5.09
C ILE A 69 -18.37 13.53 5.48
N ARG A 70 -17.72 12.43 5.14
CA ARG A 70 -18.19 11.07 5.47
C ARG A 70 -18.13 10.79 6.96
N GLN A 71 -17.09 11.25 7.66
CA GLN A 71 -17.03 11.14 9.12
C GLN A 71 -18.22 11.86 9.79
N ARG A 72 -18.65 13.03 9.28
CA ARG A 72 -19.85 13.70 9.77
C ARG A 72 -21.14 12.93 9.47
N ALA A 73 -21.25 12.32 8.29
CA ALA A 73 -22.38 11.46 7.96
C ALA A 73 -22.44 10.24 8.91
N LEU A 74 -21.31 9.58 9.14
CA LEU A 74 -21.19 8.47 10.09
C LEU A 74 -21.41 8.90 11.55
N ALA A 75 -21.08 10.13 11.92
CA ALA A 75 -21.40 10.67 13.25
C ALA A 75 -22.92 10.83 13.46
N LYS A 76 -23.67 11.22 12.41
CA LYS A 76 -25.14 11.23 12.46
C LYS A 76 -25.68 9.81 12.65
N LEU A 77 -25.18 8.86 11.88
CA LEU A 77 -25.54 7.44 12.00
C LEU A 77 -25.24 6.92 13.41
N SER A 78 -24.04 7.18 13.92
CA SER A 78 -23.59 6.78 15.26
C SER A 78 -24.46 7.36 16.37
N LYS A 79 -24.85 8.63 16.25
CA LYS A 79 -25.72 9.30 17.21
C LYS A 79 -27.10 8.65 17.28
N VAL A 80 -27.68 8.29 16.13
CA VAL A 80 -28.99 7.63 16.07
C VAL A 80 -28.92 6.20 16.63
N LEU A 81 -27.85 5.46 16.31
CA LEU A 81 -27.67 4.08 16.74
C LEU A 81 -27.10 3.95 18.17
N GLY A 82 -26.71 5.06 18.79
CA GLY A 82 -26.16 5.08 20.15
C GLY A 82 -24.79 4.40 20.28
N THR A 83 -24.06 4.22 19.17
CA THR A 83 -22.74 3.56 19.14
C THR A 83 -21.86 4.10 18.02
N GLU A 84 -20.54 4.00 18.18
CA GLU A 84 -19.59 4.41 17.15
C GLU A 84 -19.47 3.33 16.07
N VAL A 85 -20.35 3.39 15.07
CA VAL A 85 -20.50 2.33 14.05
C VAL A 85 -19.22 2.05 13.25
N ALA A 86 -18.41 3.07 12.98
CA ALA A 86 -17.17 2.97 12.21
C ALA A 86 -16.01 2.40 13.03
N ALA A 87 -16.17 2.26 14.35
CA ALA A 87 -15.17 1.69 15.24
C ALA A 87 -15.63 0.35 15.86
N LEU A 88 -16.82 -0.12 15.47
CA LEU A 88 -17.39 -1.35 15.95
C LEU A 88 -16.46 -2.52 15.60
N LYS A 89 -16.25 -3.39 16.59
CA LYS A 89 -15.54 -4.65 16.45
C LYS A 89 -16.43 -5.77 16.93
N PHE A 90 -16.51 -6.86 16.19
CA PHE A 90 -17.33 -8.00 16.57
C PHE A 90 -16.80 -9.31 15.97
N ASP A 91 -17.10 -10.42 16.61
CA ASP A 91 -16.82 -11.75 16.06
C ASP A 91 -17.99 -12.16 15.16
N PRO A 92 -17.77 -12.40 13.85
CA PRO A 92 -18.85 -12.84 12.97
C PRO A 92 -19.50 -14.15 13.44
N ARG A 93 -18.83 -14.99 14.23
CA ARG A 93 -19.38 -16.25 14.78
C ARG A 93 -20.55 -16.03 15.73
N GLU A 94 -20.66 -14.86 16.34
CA GLU A 94 -21.77 -14.47 17.21
C GLU A 94 -22.98 -13.95 16.42
N HIS A 95 -22.85 -13.81 15.10
CA HIS A 95 -23.86 -13.22 14.22
C HIS A 95 -24.18 -14.18 13.06
N PRO A 96 -25.21 -15.04 13.19
CA PRO A 96 -25.48 -16.13 12.24
C PRO A 96 -25.61 -15.69 10.78
N ILE A 97 -26.26 -14.55 10.53
CA ILE A 97 -26.47 -14.02 9.18
C ILE A 97 -25.17 -13.47 8.58
N VAL A 98 -24.36 -12.78 9.39
CA VAL A 98 -23.05 -12.30 8.95
C VAL A 98 -22.14 -13.50 8.66
N LEU A 99 -22.09 -14.49 9.55
CA LEU A 99 -21.32 -15.71 9.38
C LEU A 99 -21.74 -16.46 8.11
N SER A 100 -23.04 -16.67 7.93
CA SER A 100 -23.63 -17.29 6.74
C SER A 100 -23.21 -16.57 5.46
N THR A 101 -23.33 -15.24 5.45
CA THR A 101 -22.95 -14.40 4.29
C THR A 101 -21.47 -14.57 3.96
N ILE A 102 -20.60 -14.56 4.97
CA ILE A 102 -19.16 -14.76 4.82
C ILE A 102 -18.82 -16.16 4.29
N GLN A 103 -19.49 -17.20 4.81
CA GLN A 103 -19.25 -18.58 4.41
C GLN A 103 -19.74 -18.88 2.99
N GLN A 104 -20.87 -18.30 2.59
CA GLN A 104 -21.43 -18.45 1.26
C GLN A 104 -20.66 -17.64 0.22
N GLY A 105 -20.01 -16.54 0.62
CA GLY A 105 -19.19 -15.71 -0.27
C GLY A 105 -19.99 -14.85 -1.26
N HIS A 106 -21.30 -14.73 -1.06
CA HIS A 106 -22.23 -13.95 -1.90
C HIS A 106 -22.88 -12.83 -1.11
N ALA A 107 -23.27 -11.76 -1.80
CA ALA A 107 -23.97 -10.65 -1.17
C ALA A 107 -25.42 -11.03 -0.81
N VAL A 108 -25.93 -10.48 0.31
CA VAL A 108 -27.29 -10.72 0.82
C VAL A 108 -27.96 -9.38 1.14
N ALA A 109 -29.26 -9.27 0.85
CA ALA A 109 -30.08 -8.13 1.26
C ALA A 109 -30.96 -8.51 2.47
N LEU A 110 -30.96 -7.66 3.49
CA LEU A 110 -31.75 -7.78 4.71
C LEU A 110 -32.81 -6.68 4.77
N ALA A 111 -33.91 -6.97 5.47
CA ALA A 111 -35.08 -6.12 5.57
C ALA A 111 -34.95 -5.07 6.70
N GLY A 112 -34.02 -4.14 6.56
CA GLY A 112 -33.79 -3.08 7.54
C GLY A 112 -32.42 -3.18 8.20
N LEU A 113 -32.29 -2.65 9.42
CA LEU A 113 -31.09 -2.69 10.24
C LEU A 113 -31.07 -3.89 11.18
N ASP A 114 -32.23 -4.48 11.48
CA ASP A 114 -32.31 -5.73 12.20
C ASP A 114 -31.45 -6.79 11.50
N GLU A 115 -30.76 -7.60 12.30
CA GLU A 115 -29.95 -8.74 11.83
C GLU A 115 -28.62 -8.40 11.12
N ALA A 116 -28.40 -7.14 10.70
CA ALA A 116 -27.23 -6.77 9.91
C ALA A 116 -25.92 -6.73 10.71
N LEU A 117 -25.94 -6.14 11.92
CA LEU A 117 -24.76 -5.90 12.76
C LEU A 117 -25.18 -5.92 14.25
N PRO A 118 -24.22 -6.08 15.20
CA PRO A 118 -24.48 -5.99 16.66
C PRO A 118 -24.82 -4.57 17.11
N TRP A 119 -25.97 -4.06 16.69
CA TRP A 119 -26.46 -2.78 17.16
C TRP A 119 -26.84 -2.90 18.66
N PRO A 120 -26.40 -1.99 19.53
CA PRO A 120 -26.72 -2.04 20.96
C PRO A 120 -28.14 -1.57 21.28
N LEU A 121 -29.02 -1.48 20.28
CA LEU A 121 -30.38 -0.99 20.42
C LEU A 121 -31.40 -2.14 20.47
N PRO A 122 -32.42 -2.05 21.35
CA PRO A 122 -33.56 -2.95 21.30
C PRO A 122 -34.36 -2.74 20.00
N TYR A 123 -35.09 -3.79 19.58
CA TYR A 123 -35.80 -3.87 18.28
C TYR A 123 -36.66 -2.65 17.95
N ASP A 124 -37.46 -2.17 18.91
CA ASP A 124 -38.37 -1.03 18.69
C ASP A 124 -37.61 0.26 18.36
N LYS A 125 -36.45 0.46 18.98
CA LYS A 125 -35.58 1.62 18.71
C LYS A 125 -34.84 1.50 17.37
N LEU A 126 -34.57 0.28 16.90
CA LEU A 126 -33.99 0.06 15.57
C LEU A 126 -34.97 0.50 14.47
N ARG A 127 -36.26 0.20 14.62
CA ARG A 127 -37.28 0.64 13.65
C ARG A 127 -37.46 2.16 13.61
N ASP A 128 -37.33 2.83 14.75
CA ASP A 128 -37.34 4.29 14.79
C ASP A 128 -36.07 4.88 14.16
N ALA A 129 -34.91 4.22 14.38
CA ALA A 129 -33.65 4.58 13.74
C ALA A 129 -33.70 4.43 12.21
N GLU A 130 -34.23 3.31 11.71
CA GLU A 130 -34.47 3.07 10.28
C GLU A 130 -35.26 4.20 9.63
N ARG A 131 -36.42 4.55 10.24
CA ARG A 131 -37.27 5.66 9.78
C ARG A 131 -36.54 7.00 9.83
N ALA A 132 -35.77 7.28 10.87
CA ALA A 132 -35.02 8.53 11.02
C ALA A 132 -33.85 8.66 10.02
N LEU A 133 -33.26 7.53 9.62
CA LEU A 133 -32.12 7.46 8.70
C LEU A 133 -32.56 7.26 7.24
N GLY A 134 -33.81 6.86 7.00
CA GLY A 134 -34.33 6.50 5.68
C GLY A 134 -33.87 5.12 5.19
N VAL A 135 -33.34 4.28 6.08
CA VAL A 135 -32.85 2.95 5.76
C VAL A 135 -34.04 2.01 5.65
N ALA A 136 -34.14 1.31 4.52
CA ALA A 136 -35.19 0.31 4.27
C ALA A 136 -34.61 -1.08 4.04
N GLN A 137 -33.35 -1.17 3.61
CA GLN A 137 -32.64 -2.42 3.41
C GLN A 137 -31.20 -2.29 3.86
N THR A 138 -30.59 -3.39 4.30
CA THR A 138 -29.15 -3.47 4.52
C THR A 138 -28.56 -4.54 3.63
N TRP A 139 -27.57 -4.19 2.82
CA TRP A 139 -26.86 -5.16 2.00
C TRP A 139 -25.53 -5.51 2.65
N LEU A 140 -25.30 -6.82 2.79
CA LEU A 140 -24.07 -7.40 3.29
C LEU A 140 -23.32 -8.02 2.11
N ALA A 141 -22.14 -7.50 1.77
CA ALA A 141 -21.33 -8.01 0.68
C ALA A 141 -19.95 -8.45 1.21
N PRO A 142 -19.66 -9.76 1.27
CA PRO A 142 -18.39 -10.25 1.81
C PRO A 142 -17.24 -9.93 0.86
N LEU A 143 -16.09 -9.52 1.42
CA LEU A 143 -14.86 -9.30 0.65
C LEU A 143 -14.16 -10.63 0.42
N TYR A 144 -14.72 -11.42 -0.50
CA TYR A 144 -14.30 -12.80 -0.74
C TYR A 144 -13.28 -12.89 -1.89
N TRP A 145 -12.10 -13.45 -1.60
CA TRP A 145 -11.03 -13.70 -2.57
C TRP A 145 -10.21 -14.93 -2.16
N GLY A 146 -9.84 -15.76 -3.13
CA GLY A 146 -8.95 -16.91 -2.87
C GLY A 146 -9.51 -17.96 -1.89
N GLY A 147 -10.84 -18.09 -1.79
CA GLY A 147 -11.48 -19.07 -0.89
C GLY A 147 -11.63 -18.61 0.57
N ALA A 148 -11.31 -17.35 0.87
CA ALA A 148 -11.48 -16.76 2.19
C ALA A 148 -12.11 -15.36 2.11
N SER A 149 -12.81 -14.97 3.17
CA SER A 149 -13.29 -13.60 3.33
C SER A 149 -12.28 -12.78 4.11
N SER A 150 -11.89 -11.65 3.52
CA SER A 150 -11.00 -10.67 4.14
C SER A 150 -11.73 -9.52 4.86
N GLY A 151 -13.07 -9.51 4.80
CA GLY A 151 -13.88 -8.43 5.36
C GLY A 151 -15.33 -8.47 4.94
N LEU A 152 -16.08 -7.43 5.28
CA LEU A 152 -17.49 -7.25 4.97
C LEU A 152 -17.76 -5.79 4.59
N LEU A 153 -18.36 -5.57 3.42
CA LEU A 153 -18.94 -4.29 3.04
C LEU A 153 -20.42 -4.29 3.44
N VAL A 154 -20.81 -3.30 4.23
CA VAL A 154 -22.20 -3.11 4.68
C VAL A 154 -22.73 -1.82 4.06
N LEU A 155 -23.81 -1.93 3.31
CA LEU A 155 -24.47 -0.80 2.65
C LEU A 155 -25.86 -0.61 3.22
N LEU A 156 -26.14 0.57 3.75
CA LEU A 156 -27.48 0.95 4.21
C LEU A 156 -28.21 1.63 3.06
N MET A 157 -29.29 1.01 2.61
CA MET A 157 -29.95 1.34 1.34
C MET A 157 -31.34 1.95 1.57
N PRO A 158 -31.79 2.86 0.68
CA PRO A 158 -33.17 3.32 0.67
C PRO A 158 -34.10 2.21 0.13
N ALA A 159 -35.42 2.46 0.15
CA ALA A 159 -36.42 1.49 -0.30
C ALA A 159 -36.30 1.14 -1.79
N ASP A 160 -35.91 2.12 -2.61
CA ASP A 160 -35.73 1.98 -4.06
C ASP A 160 -34.28 2.34 -4.44
N PRO A 161 -33.34 1.38 -4.28
CA PRO A 161 -31.94 1.62 -4.56
C PRO A 161 -31.71 1.78 -6.07
N SER A 162 -30.88 2.73 -6.47
CA SER A 162 -30.54 2.99 -7.88
C SER A 162 -29.67 1.91 -8.53
N SER A 163 -29.35 0.84 -7.81
CA SER A 163 -28.44 -0.22 -8.21
C SER A 163 -28.94 -1.58 -7.70
N SER A 164 -28.17 -2.63 -7.95
CA SER A 164 -28.51 -4.01 -7.60
C SER A 164 -27.49 -4.60 -6.65
N LEU A 165 -27.91 -5.66 -5.95
CA LEU A 165 -27.04 -6.44 -5.06
C LEU A 165 -25.79 -6.98 -5.79
N THR A 166 -25.93 -7.32 -7.07
CA THR A 166 -24.82 -7.77 -7.93
C THR A 166 -23.73 -6.71 -8.07
N HIS A 167 -24.06 -5.43 -8.18
CA HIS A 167 -23.05 -4.37 -8.25
C HIS A 167 -22.31 -4.20 -6.90
N ALA A 168 -23.01 -4.39 -5.78
CA ALA A 168 -22.36 -4.41 -4.46
C ALA A 168 -21.39 -5.59 -4.32
N GLU A 169 -21.76 -6.77 -4.83
CA GLU A 169 -20.91 -7.95 -4.86
C GLU A 169 -19.66 -7.74 -5.73
N ILE A 170 -19.81 -7.13 -6.91
CA ILE A 170 -18.69 -6.76 -7.79
C ILE A 170 -17.72 -5.82 -7.07
N LEU A 171 -18.25 -4.77 -6.41
CA LEU A 171 -17.43 -3.84 -5.63
C LEU A 171 -16.69 -4.57 -4.50
N ALA A 172 -17.39 -5.39 -3.71
CA ALA A 172 -16.79 -6.15 -2.61
C ALA A 172 -15.67 -7.08 -3.11
N ARG A 173 -15.83 -7.69 -4.28
CA ARG A 173 -14.80 -8.55 -4.87
C ARG A 173 -13.56 -7.77 -5.32
N HIS A 174 -13.74 -6.58 -5.91
CA HIS A 174 -12.62 -5.71 -6.23
C HIS A 174 -11.92 -5.19 -4.96
N LEU A 175 -12.66 -4.87 -3.90
CA LEU A 175 -12.09 -4.49 -2.61
C LEU A 175 -11.28 -5.64 -1.99
N ALA A 176 -11.75 -6.89 -2.10
CA ALA A 176 -11.04 -8.05 -1.62
C ALA A 176 -9.67 -8.22 -2.31
N VAL A 177 -9.62 -8.05 -3.64
CA VAL A 177 -8.36 -8.08 -4.40
C VAL A 177 -7.43 -6.95 -4.01
N ALA A 178 -7.93 -5.71 -3.97
CA ALA A 178 -7.13 -4.54 -3.60
C ALA A 178 -6.55 -4.66 -2.18
N LEU A 179 -7.35 -5.17 -1.24
CA LEU A 179 -6.91 -5.41 0.14
C LEU A 179 -5.86 -6.52 0.22
N ALA A 180 -6.01 -7.61 -0.54
CA ALA A 180 -5.00 -8.66 -0.63
C ALA A 180 -3.66 -8.13 -1.15
N ASN A 181 -3.69 -7.29 -2.19
CA ASN A 181 -2.50 -6.65 -2.74
C ASN A 181 -1.82 -5.74 -1.71
N LEU A 182 -2.59 -4.94 -0.96
CA LEU A 182 -2.05 -4.09 0.11
C LEU A 182 -1.42 -4.91 1.23
N ARG A 183 -2.04 -6.03 1.62
CA ARG A 183 -1.50 -6.93 2.65
C ARG A 183 -0.21 -7.59 2.21
N GLU A 184 -0.12 -8.07 0.98
CA GLU A 184 1.11 -8.67 0.45
C GLU A 184 2.24 -7.64 0.43
N LYS A 185 1.92 -6.42 -0.02
CA LYS A 185 2.83 -5.28 -0.04
C LYS A 185 3.34 -4.91 1.36
N GLU A 186 2.45 -4.88 2.35
CA GLU A 186 2.82 -4.65 3.75
C GLU A 186 3.62 -5.82 4.35
N ALA A 187 3.29 -7.07 4.00
CA ALA A 187 4.00 -8.25 4.44
C ALA A 187 5.43 -8.27 3.90
N GLY A 188 5.65 -7.93 2.62
CA GLY A 188 6.98 -7.75 2.05
C GLY A 188 7.77 -6.65 2.75
N ARG A 189 7.11 -5.54 3.11
CA ARG A 189 7.75 -4.47 3.92
C ARG A 189 8.12 -4.94 5.32
N LYS A 190 7.20 -5.59 6.05
CA LYS A 190 7.44 -6.09 7.42
C LYS A 190 8.49 -7.19 7.47
N ARG A 191 8.58 -8.01 6.42
CA ARG A 191 9.61 -9.04 6.29
C ARG A 191 10.99 -8.47 5.99
N GLY A 192 11.13 -7.16 5.73
CA GLY A 192 12.39 -6.59 5.26
C GLY A 192 12.80 -7.24 3.94
N GLU A 193 11.84 -7.36 3.03
CA GLU A 193 12.07 -7.84 1.67
C GLU A 193 11.97 -6.67 0.68
N LEU A 194 11.21 -5.61 0.97
CA LEU A 194 10.98 -4.48 0.05
C LEU A 194 11.34 -3.11 0.64
N ASP A 195 11.92 -2.24 -0.19
CA ASP A 195 12.09 -0.81 0.08
C ASP A 195 10.74 -0.08 -0.02
N ALA A 196 10.38 0.64 1.04
CA ALA A 196 9.07 1.30 1.18
C ALA A 196 8.84 2.48 0.22
N VAL A 197 9.90 3.06 -0.35
CA VAL A 197 9.80 4.19 -1.26
C VAL A 197 9.74 3.69 -2.70
N ARG A 198 10.67 2.82 -3.08
CA ARG A 198 10.93 2.37 -4.46
C ARG A 198 10.12 1.15 -4.88
N TRP A 199 9.59 0.39 -3.92
CA TRP A 199 8.84 -0.86 -4.18
C TRP A 199 9.64 -1.91 -4.97
N VAL A 200 10.95 -1.96 -4.73
CA VAL A 200 11.86 -3.02 -5.17
C VAL A 200 12.39 -3.76 -3.95
N TYR A 201 13.15 -4.84 -4.13
CA TYR A 201 13.73 -5.55 -2.99
C TYR A 201 14.64 -4.63 -2.16
N ASP A 202 14.76 -4.89 -0.86
CA ASP A 202 15.65 -4.10 -0.02
C ASP A 202 17.12 -4.55 -0.12
N GLU A 203 18.00 -3.77 0.50
CA GLU A 203 19.45 -4.02 0.45
C GLU A 203 19.86 -5.33 1.15
N ARG A 204 19.10 -5.75 2.18
CA ARG A 204 19.36 -7.03 2.85
C ARG A 204 19.07 -8.19 1.93
N ARG A 205 17.91 -8.17 1.26
CA ARG A 205 17.51 -9.19 0.29
C ARG A 205 18.48 -9.25 -0.89
N PHE A 206 18.95 -8.11 -1.39
CA PHE A 206 19.98 -8.05 -2.43
C PHE A 206 21.24 -8.81 -2.04
N LEU A 207 21.78 -8.56 -0.85
CA LEU A 207 23.00 -9.21 -0.38
C LEU A 207 22.82 -10.73 -0.22
N GLU A 208 21.67 -11.16 0.31
CA GLU A 208 21.33 -12.58 0.41
C GLU A 208 21.29 -13.27 -0.95
N GLU A 209 20.62 -12.66 -1.93
CA GLU A 209 20.50 -13.19 -3.28
C GLU A 209 21.85 -13.19 -4.01
N LEU A 210 22.63 -12.11 -3.89
CA LEU A 210 23.96 -12.02 -4.50
C LEU A 210 24.89 -13.09 -3.95
N ARG A 211 24.88 -13.35 -2.64
CA ARG A 211 25.67 -14.44 -2.04
C ARG A 211 25.25 -15.81 -2.59
N LEU A 212 23.96 -16.03 -2.83
CA LEU A 212 23.45 -17.27 -3.42
C LEU A 212 23.92 -17.42 -4.87
N GLU A 213 23.78 -16.36 -5.67
CA GLU A 213 24.15 -16.37 -7.08
C GLU A 213 25.65 -16.46 -7.30
N VAL A 214 26.48 -15.81 -6.49
CA VAL A 214 27.94 -15.97 -6.54
C VAL A 214 28.32 -17.44 -6.33
N ARG A 215 27.71 -18.14 -5.35
CA ARG A 215 27.97 -19.58 -5.14
C ARG A 215 27.55 -20.42 -6.34
N ARG A 216 26.37 -20.13 -6.92
CA ARG A 216 25.85 -20.85 -8.10
C ARG A 216 26.74 -20.62 -9.33
N ALA A 217 27.03 -19.37 -9.65
CA ALA A 217 27.85 -18.96 -10.77
C ALA A 217 29.28 -19.52 -10.66
N SER A 218 29.90 -19.46 -9.49
CA SER A 218 31.22 -20.03 -9.25
C SER A 218 31.25 -21.55 -9.44
N ARG A 219 30.24 -22.28 -8.92
CA ARG A 219 30.13 -23.74 -9.07
C ARG A 219 29.97 -24.16 -10.53
N HIS A 220 29.18 -23.42 -11.31
CA HIS A 220 28.87 -23.76 -12.69
C HIS A 220 29.75 -23.03 -13.72
N GLN A 221 30.73 -22.24 -13.26
CA GLN A 221 31.59 -21.41 -14.10
C GLN A 221 30.79 -20.50 -15.06
N ARG A 222 29.67 -19.97 -14.58
CA ARG A 222 28.83 -19.04 -15.35
C ARG A 222 29.23 -17.60 -15.04
N PRO A 223 29.14 -16.68 -16.03
CA PRO A 223 29.41 -15.28 -15.78
C PRO A 223 28.31 -14.68 -14.90
N LEU A 224 28.66 -13.70 -14.08
CA LEU A 224 27.74 -13.00 -13.20
C LEU A 224 28.27 -11.57 -13.04
N SER A 225 27.40 -10.58 -13.19
CA SER A 225 27.74 -9.19 -12.94
C SER A 225 26.71 -8.54 -12.03
N ILE A 226 27.13 -7.48 -11.34
CA ILE A 226 26.22 -6.56 -10.67
C ILE A 226 26.29 -5.18 -11.34
N LEU A 227 25.18 -4.46 -11.26
CA LEU A 227 25.09 -3.07 -11.68
C LEU A 227 24.56 -2.25 -10.50
N LEU A 228 25.31 -1.23 -10.08
CA LEU A 228 24.84 -0.22 -9.15
C LEU A 228 24.46 1.02 -9.93
N ALA A 229 23.30 1.59 -9.63
CA ALA A 229 22.82 2.84 -10.21
C ALA A 229 22.43 3.81 -9.09
N ARG A 230 22.70 5.10 -9.26
CA ARG A 230 22.39 6.14 -8.28
C ARG A 230 21.88 7.41 -8.94
N VAL A 231 20.84 8.01 -8.36
CA VAL A 231 20.36 9.33 -8.77
C VAL A 231 21.28 10.41 -8.18
N CYS A 232 22.28 10.86 -8.95
CA CYS A 232 23.34 11.76 -8.49
C CYS A 232 22.80 13.09 -7.96
N ASN A 233 21.83 13.69 -8.66
CA ASN A 233 21.28 14.99 -8.27
C ASN A 233 20.09 14.89 -7.28
N LEU A 234 19.86 13.74 -6.63
CA LEU A 234 18.71 13.54 -5.74
C LEU A 234 18.70 14.52 -4.55
N ALA A 235 19.86 14.83 -3.97
CA ALA A 235 19.97 15.81 -2.90
C ALA A 235 19.53 17.21 -3.36
N GLN A 236 19.94 17.63 -4.56
CA GLN A 236 19.53 18.90 -5.15
C GLN A 236 18.02 18.92 -5.42
N LEU A 237 17.47 17.82 -5.95
CA LEU A 237 16.03 17.66 -6.17
C LEU A 237 15.25 17.73 -4.85
N ARG A 238 15.75 17.10 -3.80
CA ARG A 238 15.16 17.12 -2.46
C ARG A 238 15.16 18.53 -1.86
N THR A 239 16.25 19.28 -2.03
CA THR A 239 16.37 20.67 -1.56
C THR A 239 15.47 21.62 -2.34
N ARG A 240 15.43 21.49 -3.68
CA ARG A 240 14.70 22.42 -4.55
C ARG A 240 13.20 22.16 -4.57
N TYR A 241 12.78 20.91 -4.54
CA TYR A 241 11.38 20.50 -4.76
C TYR A 241 10.77 19.71 -3.61
N GLY A 242 11.53 19.45 -2.54
CA GLY A 242 11.08 18.75 -1.36
C GLY A 242 11.16 17.23 -1.47
N ARG A 243 11.01 16.59 -0.30
CA ARG A 243 11.11 15.12 -0.14
C ARG A 243 10.15 14.33 -1.03
N PHE A 244 8.89 14.76 -1.12
CA PHE A 244 7.88 14.03 -1.90
C PHE A 244 8.23 13.95 -3.38
N LEU A 245 8.78 15.02 -3.96
CA LEU A 245 9.18 15.00 -5.37
C LEU A 245 10.40 14.09 -5.58
N ALA A 246 11.38 14.14 -4.68
CA ALA A 246 12.53 13.23 -4.72
C ALA A 246 12.10 11.75 -4.61
N GLU A 247 11.15 11.41 -3.72
CA GLU A 247 10.60 10.06 -3.63
C GLU A 247 9.83 9.65 -4.90
N ARG A 248 9.10 10.58 -5.54
CA ARG A 248 8.46 10.33 -6.84
C ARG A 248 9.48 10.04 -7.95
N VAL A 249 10.59 10.78 -7.98
CA VAL A 249 11.70 10.52 -8.92
C VAL A 249 12.23 9.10 -8.71
N LEU A 250 12.50 8.70 -7.46
CA LEU A 250 12.96 7.35 -7.15
C LEU A 250 11.97 6.27 -7.58
N ARG A 251 10.67 6.43 -7.30
CA ARG A 251 9.63 5.50 -7.75
C ARG A 251 9.56 5.38 -9.26
N TYR A 252 9.71 6.50 -9.95
CA TYR A 252 9.67 6.52 -11.39
C TYR A 252 10.86 5.78 -11.99
N VAL A 253 12.07 6.03 -11.48
CA VAL A 253 13.28 5.30 -11.91
C VAL A 253 13.12 3.80 -11.63
N ALA A 254 12.63 3.43 -10.43
CA ALA A 254 12.35 2.05 -10.05
C ALA A 254 11.42 1.34 -11.04
N ALA A 255 10.38 2.03 -11.53
CA ALA A 255 9.42 1.48 -12.48
C ALA A 255 9.98 1.28 -13.90
N ARG A 256 11.13 1.87 -14.24
CA ARG A 256 11.76 1.79 -15.57
C ARG A 256 12.97 0.87 -15.63
N LEU A 257 13.62 0.63 -14.49
CA LEU A 257 14.73 -0.32 -14.39
C LEU A 257 14.42 -1.72 -14.96
N PRO A 258 13.22 -2.31 -14.74
CA PRO A 258 12.87 -3.62 -15.30
C PRO A 258 12.95 -3.69 -16.82
N ASP A 259 12.68 -2.60 -17.56
CA ASP A 259 12.71 -2.59 -19.02
C ASP A 259 14.12 -2.82 -19.59
N ALA A 260 15.15 -2.55 -18.79
CA ALA A 260 16.56 -2.77 -19.14
C ALA A 260 17.09 -4.14 -18.71
N MET A 261 16.31 -4.91 -17.94
CA MET A 261 16.69 -6.14 -17.26
C MET A 261 15.98 -7.36 -17.86
N ARG A 262 16.53 -8.55 -17.63
CA ARG A 262 15.87 -9.83 -17.93
C ARG A 262 14.98 -10.23 -16.77
N GLU A 263 14.00 -11.10 -17.01
CA GLU A 263 13.15 -11.67 -15.95
C GLU A 263 13.94 -12.44 -14.88
N THR A 264 15.10 -12.99 -15.24
CA THR A 264 16.00 -13.70 -14.32
C THR A 264 16.88 -12.78 -13.49
N ASP A 265 16.95 -11.49 -13.84
CA ASP A 265 17.77 -10.53 -13.13
C ASP A 265 17.06 -10.05 -11.85
N PHE A 266 17.83 -9.66 -10.85
CA PHE A 266 17.32 -9.26 -9.55
C PHE A 266 17.49 -7.76 -9.34
N LEU A 267 16.45 -7.04 -8.91
CA LEU A 267 16.49 -5.59 -8.66
C LEU A 267 16.18 -5.25 -7.21
N ALA A 268 17.03 -4.42 -6.61
CA ALA A 268 16.87 -3.94 -5.25
C ALA A 268 17.23 -2.47 -5.08
N ALA A 269 16.84 -1.90 -3.95
CA ALA A 269 17.30 -0.60 -3.49
C ALA A 269 18.72 -0.71 -2.93
N SER A 270 19.50 0.36 -3.11
CA SER A 270 20.83 0.49 -2.51
C SER A 270 20.94 1.87 -1.89
N GLY A 271 21.13 1.93 -0.57
CA GLY A 271 21.18 3.19 0.17
C GLY A 271 19.94 4.08 0.00
N GLN A 272 20.14 5.40 0.16
CA GLN A 272 19.03 6.37 0.14
C GLN A 272 18.66 6.90 -1.24
N ASP A 273 19.49 6.66 -2.25
CA ASP A 273 19.41 7.29 -3.57
C ASP A 273 19.72 6.34 -4.74
N GLY A 274 19.98 5.07 -4.44
CA GLY A 274 20.45 4.11 -5.43
C GLY A 274 19.61 2.84 -5.57
N PHE A 275 20.09 2.02 -6.50
CA PHE A 275 19.54 0.74 -6.93
C PHE A 275 20.70 -0.22 -7.18
N ALA A 276 20.48 -1.50 -6.91
CA ALA A 276 21.41 -2.57 -7.19
C ALA A 276 20.72 -3.64 -8.01
N ALA A 277 21.39 -4.12 -9.06
CA ALA A 277 20.91 -5.18 -9.91
C ALA A 277 21.91 -6.35 -9.94
N ILE A 278 21.40 -7.58 -9.88
CA ILE A 278 22.16 -8.81 -10.15
C ILE A 278 21.82 -9.25 -11.56
N LEU A 279 22.81 -9.32 -12.43
CA LEU A 279 22.68 -9.69 -13.83
C LEU A 279 23.18 -11.13 -14.02
N VAL A 280 22.24 -12.06 -14.06
CA VAL A 280 22.53 -13.50 -14.08
C VAL A 280 23.02 -13.90 -15.47
N GLU A 281 24.09 -14.70 -15.52
CA GLU A 281 24.70 -15.13 -16.80
C GLU A 281 25.12 -13.94 -17.69
N ALA A 282 25.51 -12.83 -17.06
CA ALA A 282 26.06 -11.66 -17.72
C ALA A 282 27.56 -11.58 -17.44
N ASP A 283 28.35 -11.50 -18.51
CA ASP A 283 29.74 -11.08 -18.46
C ASP A 283 29.82 -9.54 -18.52
N ARG A 284 31.04 -9.00 -18.51
CA ARG A 284 31.28 -7.55 -18.55
C ARG A 284 30.58 -6.87 -19.73
N GLU A 285 30.58 -7.49 -20.91
CA GLU A 285 29.93 -6.94 -22.11
C GLU A 285 28.40 -7.01 -22.00
N GLY A 286 27.85 -8.10 -21.48
CA GLY A 286 26.43 -8.25 -21.19
C GLY A 286 25.93 -7.22 -20.18
N ALA A 287 26.69 -7.01 -19.10
CA ALA A 287 26.38 -6.02 -18.09
C ALA A 287 26.45 -4.60 -18.63
N TRP A 288 27.48 -4.29 -19.45
CA TRP A 288 27.59 -2.99 -20.11
C TRP A 288 26.41 -2.71 -21.04
N ARG A 289 25.95 -3.71 -21.80
CA ARG A 289 24.73 -3.57 -22.62
C ARG A 289 23.48 -3.29 -21.78
N ALA A 290 23.35 -3.92 -20.61
CA ALA A 290 22.25 -3.64 -19.69
C ALA A 290 22.31 -2.20 -19.17
N GLU A 291 23.50 -1.72 -18.78
CA GLU A 291 23.73 -0.32 -18.39
C GLU A 291 23.35 0.66 -19.52
N GLN A 292 23.75 0.39 -20.76
CA GLN A 292 23.42 1.25 -21.89
C GLN A 292 21.90 1.32 -22.14
N ARG A 293 21.20 0.17 -22.05
CA ARG A 293 19.73 0.16 -22.13
C ARG A 293 19.09 0.97 -21.00
N LEU A 294 19.61 0.82 -19.79
CA LEU A 294 19.12 1.57 -18.63
C LEU A 294 19.29 3.08 -18.85
N ARG A 295 20.46 3.50 -19.30
CA ARG A 295 20.75 4.91 -19.59
C ARG A 295 19.84 5.45 -20.70
N ALA A 296 19.69 4.73 -21.81
CA ALA A 296 18.81 5.13 -22.92
C ALA A 296 17.33 5.21 -22.51
N GLY A 297 16.86 4.26 -21.70
CA GLY A 297 15.48 4.25 -21.18
C GLY A 297 15.20 5.40 -20.21
N LEU A 298 16.24 5.96 -19.59
CA LEU A 298 16.14 7.03 -18.60
C LEU A 298 16.48 8.43 -19.16
N GLU A 299 17.18 8.54 -20.29
CA GLU A 299 17.42 9.80 -21.01
C GLU A 299 16.14 10.43 -21.60
N THR A 300 15.07 9.64 -21.78
CA THR A 300 13.78 10.09 -22.35
C THR A 300 12.74 10.45 -21.27
N VAL A 301 13.16 10.60 -20.02
CA VAL A 301 12.26 10.67 -18.87
C VAL A 301 11.71 12.08 -18.67
N GLN A 302 10.45 12.25 -19.06
CA GLN A 302 9.58 13.30 -18.53
C GLN A 302 8.71 12.69 -17.44
N LEU A 303 8.79 13.22 -16.22
CA LEU A 303 7.91 12.82 -15.13
C LEU A 303 6.47 13.26 -15.46
N PRO A 304 5.52 12.32 -15.67
CA PRO A 304 4.15 12.68 -15.98
C PRO A 304 3.56 13.52 -14.84
N HIS A 305 2.85 14.59 -15.19
CA HIS A 305 2.07 15.41 -14.25
C HIS A 305 2.90 16.18 -13.21
N ALA A 306 4.20 16.42 -13.45
CA ALA A 306 4.98 17.31 -12.60
C ALA A 306 4.77 18.80 -12.93
N ASN A 307 4.32 19.16 -14.15
CA ASN A 307 4.32 20.55 -14.66
C ASN A 307 5.67 21.28 -14.40
N LEU A 308 6.77 20.52 -14.38
CA LEU A 308 8.13 21.01 -14.15
C LEU A 308 8.94 20.72 -15.41
N PRO A 309 8.93 21.63 -16.40
CA PRO A 309 9.63 21.44 -17.67
C PRO A 309 11.16 21.30 -17.51
N ASP A 310 11.72 21.73 -16.37
CA ASP A 310 13.18 21.73 -16.10
C ASP A 310 13.64 20.58 -15.18
N LEU A 311 12.82 19.54 -14.98
CA LEU A 311 13.16 18.44 -14.08
C LEU A 311 14.10 17.43 -14.76
N HIS A 312 15.40 17.61 -14.57
CA HIS A 312 16.45 16.71 -15.05
C HIS A 312 16.86 15.71 -13.96
N VAL A 313 17.02 14.42 -14.32
CA VAL A 313 17.47 13.36 -13.41
C VAL A 313 18.83 12.85 -13.89
N GLU A 314 19.83 12.93 -13.03
CA GLU A 314 21.19 12.47 -13.35
C GLU A 314 21.44 11.10 -12.74
N LEU A 315 21.95 10.16 -13.55
CA LEU A 315 22.23 8.80 -13.12
C LEU A 315 23.71 8.45 -13.29
N GLY A 316 24.33 8.07 -12.17
CA GLY A 316 25.61 7.38 -12.14
C GLY A 316 25.36 5.87 -12.16
N CYS A 317 26.13 5.13 -12.95
CA CYS A 317 26.09 3.67 -12.98
C CYS A 317 27.50 3.10 -12.85
N ALA A 318 27.61 1.91 -12.27
CA ALA A 318 28.85 1.18 -12.15
C ALA A 318 28.60 -0.32 -12.18
N ILE A 319 29.49 -1.05 -12.85
CA ILE A 319 29.40 -2.51 -12.98
C ILE A 319 30.57 -3.15 -12.24
N ALA A 320 30.33 -4.32 -11.65
CA ALA A 320 31.37 -5.26 -11.26
C ALA A 320 31.02 -6.67 -11.73
N THR A 321 32.02 -7.45 -12.15
CA THR A 321 31.86 -8.79 -12.72
C THR A 321 32.64 -9.82 -11.90
N LEU A 322 31.99 -10.94 -11.61
CA LEU A 322 32.58 -12.06 -10.88
C LEU A 322 33.84 -12.56 -11.58
N ARG A 323 34.88 -12.85 -10.80
CA ARG A 323 36.26 -13.22 -11.19
C ARG A 323 37.12 -12.10 -11.76
N ASP A 324 36.53 -11.13 -12.46
CA ASP A 324 37.27 -9.96 -12.90
C ASP A 324 37.53 -8.98 -11.75
N ASP A 325 36.50 -8.77 -10.92
CA ASP A 325 36.45 -7.69 -9.95
C ASP A 325 36.33 -8.19 -8.51
N GLY A 326 36.23 -9.51 -8.31
CA GLY A 326 36.10 -10.17 -7.01
C GLY A 326 35.58 -11.59 -7.12
N GLU A 327 35.76 -12.39 -6.07
CA GLU A 327 35.23 -13.76 -5.95
C GLU A 327 34.04 -13.87 -5.01
N THR A 328 33.82 -12.85 -4.17
CA THR A 328 32.72 -12.80 -3.20
C THR A 328 31.70 -11.70 -3.52
N ALA A 329 30.50 -11.80 -2.93
CA ALA A 329 29.46 -10.79 -3.07
C ALA A 329 29.93 -9.43 -2.56
N GLU A 330 30.62 -9.43 -1.42
CA GLU A 330 31.15 -8.25 -0.76
C GLU A 330 32.22 -7.54 -1.61
N GLU A 331 33.12 -8.30 -2.23
CA GLU A 331 34.15 -7.76 -3.13
C GLU A 331 33.53 -7.13 -4.38
N LEU A 332 32.51 -7.77 -4.97
CA LEU A 332 31.81 -7.21 -6.12
C LEU A 332 31.11 -5.90 -5.77
N ILE A 333 30.40 -5.86 -4.64
CA ILE A 333 29.75 -4.64 -4.15
C ILE A 333 30.80 -3.54 -3.95
N ALA A 334 31.89 -3.85 -3.25
CA ALA A 334 32.97 -2.88 -2.99
C ALA A 334 33.59 -2.35 -4.29
N ALA A 335 33.86 -3.22 -5.27
CA ALA A 335 34.41 -2.84 -6.57
C ALA A 335 33.46 -1.93 -7.35
N ALA A 336 32.16 -2.25 -7.38
CA ALA A 336 31.16 -1.43 -8.04
C ALA A 336 30.97 -0.07 -7.34
N GLN A 337 30.93 -0.05 -6.00
CA GLN A 337 30.83 1.18 -5.21
C GLN A 337 32.04 2.10 -5.43
N ALA A 338 33.25 1.55 -5.46
CA ALA A 338 34.46 2.31 -5.73
C ALA A 338 34.42 3.00 -7.11
N ARG A 339 33.83 2.36 -8.12
CA ARG A 339 33.65 2.92 -9.47
C ARG A 339 32.52 3.95 -9.56
N LEU A 340 31.45 3.76 -8.79
CA LEU A 340 30.33 4.70 -8.73
C LEU A 340 30.71 6.03 -8.06
N GLY A 341 31.74 6.00 -7.19
CA GLY A 341 32.29 7.14 -6.47
C GLY A 341 31.44 7.57 -5.26
N HIS A 342 32.08 7.97 -4.17
CA HIS A 342 31.40 8.62 -3.04
C HIS A 342 31.11 10.09 -3.37
N GLU A 343 29.83 10.47 -3.49
CA GLU A 343 29.45 11.81 -3.05
C GLU A 343 28.85 11.63 -1.64
N PRO A 344 29.48 12.17 -0.59
CA PRO A 344 28.82 12.20 0.70
C PRO A 344 27.52 12.99 0.56
N ALA A 345 26.42 12.41 1.03
CA ALA A 345 25.18 13.15 1.20
C ALA A 345 25.50 14.41 2.01
N GLN A 346 25.40 15.59 1.39
CA GLN A 346 25.42 16.83 2.16
C GLN A 346 24.12 16.86 2.97
N ASP A 347 24.23 16.53 4.25
CA ASP A 347 23.19 16.78 5.24
C ASP A 347 22.86 18.29 5.23
N ALA A 348 21.66 18.64 4.76
CA ALA A 348 21.08 19.95 5.04
C ALA A 348 20.39 19.91 6.42
N PRO A 349 20.51 20.96 7.25
CA PRO A 349 20.26 20.88 8.68
C PRO A 349 18.78 20.92 9.07
N HIS A 350 18.50 20.26 10.20
CA HIS A 350 17.31 20.35 11.06
C HIS A 350 16.05 19.54 10.68
N ALA A 351 15.93 18.38 11.33
CA ALA A 351 14.73 18.06 12.08
C ALA A 351 15.14 17.50 13.45
N THR A 352 14.74 18.23 14.48
CA THR A 352 14.91 17.97 15.91
C THR A 352 14.76 16.48 16.25
N SER A 353 15.81 15.89 16.83
CA SER A 353 15.72 14.57 17.45
C SER A 353 14.72 14.63 18.60
N GLN A 354 13.51 14.13 18.40
CA GLN A 354 12.79 13.49 19.49
C GLN A 354 13.58 12.21 19.80
N ARG A 355 14.47 12.31 20.78
CA ARG A 355 14.99 11.14 21.48
C ARG A 355 13.79 10.41 22.06
N ASN A 356 13.60 9.17 21.62
CA ASN A 356 12.76 8.22 22.32
C ASN A 356 13.34 8.02 23.72
N SER A 357 12.60 8.50 24.71
CA SER A 357 12.75 8.20 26.11
C SER A 357 12.15 6.80 26.39
N TRP A 358 12.99 5.78 26.30
CA TRP A 358 12.80 4.48 26.94
C TRP A 358 14.21 4.00 27.31
N GLU A 359 14.42 3.61 28.58
CA GLU A 359 15.70 3.50 29.34
C GLU A 359 16.02 4.83 30.05
N GLU A 360 15.97 5.00 31.40
CA GLU A 360 16.16 4.10 32.55
C GLU A 360 15.24 4.58 33.72
N GLU A 361 14.44 3.70 34.31
CA GLU A 361 14.00 3.85 35.71
C GLU A 361 14.97 3.04 36.59
N GLU A 362 16.09 3.65 36.98
CA GLU A 362 16.79 3.25 38.20
C GLU A 362 16.55 4.31 39.28
N GLY A 363 15.95 3.86 40.39
CA GLY A 363 15.58 4.69 41.53
C GLY A 363 16.77 5.28 42.28
N PRO A 364 16.57 6.38 43.04
CA PRO A 364 17.66 7.14 43.62
C PRO A 364 18.26 6.43 44.85
N GLN A 365 19.54 6.05 44.77
CA GLN A 365 20.36 5.82 45.96
C GLN A 365 20.80 7.17 46.55
N GLY A 366 20.44 7.41 47.82
CA GLY A 366 20.78 8.60 48.58
C GLY A 366 22.27 8.68 48.98
N PRO A 367 22.72 9.86 49.49
CA PRO A 367 24.13 10.16 49.59
C PRO A 367 24.77 9.65 50.89
N GLY A 368 25.99 9.15 50.73
CA GLY A 368 27.16 9.15 51.61
C GLY A 368 27.00 9.25 53.13
N SER A 369 27.65 8.32 53.83
CA SER A 369 28.44 8.66 55.01
C SER A 369 29.70 7.79 55.09
N ALA A 370 30.75 8.42 55.60
CA ALA A 370 32.13 8.02 55.60
C ALA A 370 32.52 7.26 56.89
N VAL A 371 33.49 6.35 56.75
CA VAL A 371 34.73 6.26 57.56
C VAL A 371 34.65 6.09 59.10
N ALA A 372 35.23 4.96 59.52
CA ALA A 372 36.09 4.69 60.69
C ALA A 372 35.50 4.33 62.08
N MET A 373 36.04 3.18 62.54
CA MET A 373 36.14 2.57 63.88
C MET A 373 34.89 1.95 64.50
#